data_AF-A0A497IIH5-F1
#
_entry.id   AF-A0A497IIH5-F1
#
_cell.length_a   1.000
_cell.length_b   1.000
_cell.length_c   1.000
_cell.angle_alpha   90.00
_cell.angle_beta   90.00
_cell.angle_gamma   90.00
#
_symmetry.space_group_name_H-M   'P 1'
#
loop_
_entity.id
_entity.type
_entity.pdbx_description
1 polymer ?
#
loop_
_entity_poly.entity_id
_entity_poly.type
_entity_poly.pdbx_seq_one_letter_code
_entity_poly.pdbx_strand_id
1 'polypeptide(L)'
;MRCSTLVMEIVIVSLASIFLGCIESDSGITRPVETEPVLSDYPELFKEEVIIVIGSNASGIEKESAEAIAANLENLTGNKPEIISSKEIEGFKYTYNLVIIGTPKSNEVLREVYGMTDATRVTEEFPGEGEGVLEILKNPWDEEKAMLLVEGSDEWGVKAGGEMLEQVRDVDKFGVVVEWNGINAVFPRSIPQDKYILLSLHQEISGSRLMIDFPPLIRFDKDSGILECESCDFEINNELSIVILNTIELRKPGGGGGGGLIPIYTLPDSRNLPFLLKITYIESDGTVYLSYANTDITLKPKEYYIGEFREEWAGDKVTCNIRIENYGLCSKDRIKLGGTE
;
A
#
# COMPACT_ATOMS: atom_id res chain seq x y z
N MET A 1 -9.94 6.84 74.96
CA MET A 1 -10.41 6.31 73.68
C MET A 1 -9.50 5.16 73.29
N ARG A 2 -10.07 3.95 73.21
CA ARG A 2 -9.40 2.65 73.01
C ARG A 2 -8.85 2.58 71.57
N CYS A 3 -7.61 2.22 71.25
CA CYS A 3 -6.75 1.08 71.62
C CYS A 3 -7.30 -0.28 71.13
N SER A 4 -6.84 -0.65 69.94
CA SER A 4 -6.33 -1.95 69.44
C SER A 4 -6.95 -3.28 69.88
N THR A 5 -6.79 -4.27 68.99
CA THR A 5 -6.68 -5.74 69.18
C THR A 5 -7.87 -6.52 68.55
N LEU A 6 -7.72 -7.16 67.39
CA LEU A 6 -7.12 -8.49 67.07
C LEU A 6 -8.11 -9.66 67.25
N VAL A 7 -8.28 -10.44 66.17
CA VAL A 7 -8.59 -11.90 66.04
C VAL A 7 -9.95 -12.41 66.55
N MET A 8 -10.68 -13.17 65.72
CA MET A 8 -10.62 -14.65 65.75
C MET A 8 -11.71 -15.29 64.89
N GLU A 9 -11.26 -16.28 64.12
CA GLU A 9 -11.99 -17.21 63.27
C GLU A 9 -13.07 -17.99 64.02
N ILE A 10 -14.10 -18.48 63.31
CA ILE A 10 -14.61 -19.84 63.45
C ILE A 10 -15.08 -20.33 62.07
N VAL A 11 -14.54 -21.50 61.71
CA VAL A 11 -14.86 -22.36 60.58
C VAL A 11 -16.02 -23.29 60.96
N ILE A 12 -17.00 -23.47 60.08
CA ILE A 12 -17.78 -24.73 60.02
C ILE A 12 -17.89 -25.16 58.54
N VAL A 13 -17.19 -26.25 58.25
CA VAL A 13 -17.29 -27.09 57.05
C VAL A 13 -18.22 -28.25 57.38
N SER A 14 -19.14 -28.60 56.47
CA SER A 14 -19.58 -29.98 56.13
C SER A 14 -20.61 -29.90 54.99
N LEU A 15 -20.26 -30.28 53.74
CA LEU A 15 -20.42 -31.62 53.13
C LEU A 15 -21.91 -32.02 52.98
N ALA A 16 -22.48 -32.40 51.82
CA ALA A 16 -21.91 -32.86 50.55
C ALA A 16 -22.99 -32.88 49.44
N SER A 17 -22.54 -32.74 48.17
CA SER A 17 -22.98 -33.50 46.98
C SER A 17 -24.42 -33.32 46.43
N ILE A 18 -24.75 -33.20 45.12
CA ILE A 18 -24.09 -33.59 43.85
C ILE A 18 -24.93 -32.99 42.68
N PHE A 19 -24.24 -32.47 41.65
CA PHE A 19 -24.62 -32.27 40.22
C PHE A 19 -25.84 -31.40 39.87
N LEU A 20 -25.64 -30.34 39.07
CA LEU A 20 -25.70 -30.37 37.59
C LEU A 20 -25.76 -28.92 37.05
N GLY A 21 -24.81 -28.54 36.18
CA GLY A 21 -24.86 -27.30 35.40
C GLY A 21 -23.74 -26.31 35.74
N CYS A 22 -22.54 -26.56 35.20
CA CYS A 22 -21.58 -25.49 35.00
C CYS A 22 -22.20 -24.49 34.02
N ILE A 23 -22.65 -23.35 34.54
CA ILE A 23 -22.65 -22.11 33.78
C ILE A 23 -21.22 -21.61 33.94
N GLU A 24 -20.34 -21.99 33.01
CA GLU A 24 -19.17 -21.16 32.72
C GLU A 24 -19.74 -19.83 32.26
N SER A 25 -19.72 -18.83 33.15
CA SER A 25 -19.72 -17.45 32.73
C SER A 25 -18.40 -17.25 31.99
N ASP A 26 -18.44 -17.58 30.71
CA ASP A 26 -17.43 -17.25 29.74
C ASP A 26 -17.46 -15.72 29.62
N SER A 27 -16.81 -15.04 30.57
CA SER A 27 -16.38 -13.66 30.37
C SER A 27 -15.24 -13.72 29.37
N GLY A 28 -15.59 -14.05 28.13
CA GLY A 28 -14.76 -13.93 26.96
C GLY A 28 -14.46 -12.46 26.76
N ILE A 29 -13.52 -11.94 27.53
CA ILE A 29 -12.70 -10.83 27.08
C ILE A 29 -11.90 -11.43 25.93
N THR A 30 -12.47 -11.38 24.73
CA THR A 30 -11.67 -11.51 23.52
C THR A 30 -10.65 -10.41 23.61
N ARG A 31 -9.39 -10.74 23.95
CA ARG A 31 -8.28 -9.84 23.66
C ARG A 31 -8.44 -9.47 22.18
N PRO A 32 -8.39 -8.17 21.82
CA PRO A 32 -8.32 -7.79 20.42
C PRO A 32 -7.25 -8.66 19.77
N VAL A 33 -7.56 -9.28 18.64
CA VAL A 33 -6.51 -9.89 17.82
C VAL A 33 -5.66 -8.71 17.40
N GLU A 34 -4.50 -8.54 18.04
CA GLU A 34 -3.53 -7.51 17.66
C GLU A 34 -3.11 -7.83 16.24
N THR A 35 -3.55 -6.98 15.32
CA THR A 35 -3.15 -7.03 13.92
C THR A 35 -1.70 -6.59 13.83
N GLU A 36 -0.88 -7.34 13.08
CA GLU A 36 0.46 -6.92 12.71
C GLU A 36 0.38 -5.57 11.99
N PRO A 37 1.28 -4.61 12.29
CA PRO A 37 1.23 -3.31 11.67
C PRO A 37 1.62 -3.41 10.19
N VAL A 38 1.07 -2.51 9.38
CA VAL A 38 1.30 -2.43 7.93
C VAL A 38 1.71 -1.02 7.52
N LEU A 39 2.31 -0.87 6.34
CA LEU A 39 2.80 0.41 5.83
C LEU A 39 1.68 1.46 5.67
N SER A 40 0.43 1.04 5.43
CA SER A 40 -0.73 1.94 5.43
C SER A 40 -1.10 2.49 6.80
N ASP A 41 -0.57 1.93 7.89
CA ASP A 41 -0.72 2.51 9.24
C ASP A 41 0.18 3.74 9.47
N TYR A 42 1.15 3.98 8.58
CA TYR A 42 1.88 5.24 8.53
C TYR A 42 1.00 6.34 7.90
N PRO A 43 0.93 7.55 8.49
CA PRO A 43 1.76 8.05 9.59
C PRO A 43 1.10 7.91 10.98
N GLU A 44 -0.11 7.36 11.09
CA GLU A 44 -0.89 7.40 12.34
C GLU A 44 -0.20 6.68 13.51
N LEU A 45 0.46 5.55 13.27
CA LEU A 45 1.28 4.87 14.30
C LEU A 45 2.46 5.73 14.80
N PHE A 46 2.89 6.70 13.99
CA PHE A 46 4.04 7.56 14.24
C PHE A 46 3.60 9.01 14.53
N LYS A 47 2.39 9.18 15.06
CA LYS A 47 1.87 10.50 15.42
C LYS A 47 2.49 11.05 16.70
N GLU A 48 2.75 10.19 17.68
CA GLU A 48 3.24 10.59 19.01
C GLU A 48 4.41 9.71 19.45
N GLU A 49 5.25 10.25 20.33
CA GLU A 49 6.37 9.52 20.93
C GLU A 49 7.25 8.84 19.88
N VAL A 50 7.65 9.58 18.84
CA VAL A 50 8.52 9.06 17.76
C VAL A 50 9.94 9.59 17.89
N ILE A 51 10.90 8.71 17.68
CA ILE A 51 12.31 9.05 17.49
C ILE A 51 12.80 8.46 16.18
N ILE A 52 13.55 9.27 15.42
CA ILE A 52 14.29 8.80 14.26
C ILE A 52 15.71 8.46 14.68
N VAL A 53 16.15 7.25 14.37
CA VAL A 53 17.48 6.73 14.71
C VAL A 53 18.29 6.56 13.44
N ILE A 54 19.36 7.34 13.33
CA ILE A 54 20.36 7.18 12.27
C ILE A 54 21.63 6.55 12.83
N GLY A 55 22.34 5.84 11.97
CA GLY A 55 23.62 5.26 12.32
C GLY A 55 24.66 6.29 12.76
N SER A 56 25.52 5.93 13.72
CA SER A 56 26.57 6.85 14.20
C SER A 56 27.60 7.23 13.12
N ASN A 57 27.67 6.46 12.04
CA ASN A 57 28.46 6.73 10.84
C ASN A 57 27.58 7.05 9.61
N ALA A 58 26.37 7.56 9.82
CA ALA A 58 25.44 7.88 8.73
C ALA A 58 26.05 8.88 7.73
N SER A 59 25.87 8.57 6.45
CA SER A 59 26.28 9.41 5.33
C SER A 59 25.45 10.70 5.25
N GLY A 60 25.84 11.61 4.34
CA GLY A 60 25.05 12.82 4.07
C GLY A 60 23.65 12.47 3.55
N ILE A 61 23.55 11.49 2.64
CA ILE A 61 22.30 11.06 2.04
C ILE A 61 21.37 10.40 3.08
N GLU A 62 21.91 9.60 3.99
CA GLU A 62 21.12 8.99 5.08
C GLU A 62 20.55 10.07 6.03
N LYS A 63 21.32 11.12 6.32
CA LYS A 63 20.86 12.26 7.13
C LYS A 63 19.80 13.08 6.43
N GLU A 64 20.00 13.39 5.14
CA GLU A 64 19.00 14.08 4.32
C GLU A 64 17.68 13.28 4.27
N SER A 65 17.77 11.95 4.15
CA SER A 65 16.60 11.07 4.18
C SER A 65 15.88 11.12 5.54
N ALA A 66 16.64 11.11 6.65
CA ALA A 66 16.08 11.27 7.99
C ALA A 66 15.39 12.62 8.19
N GLU A 67 15.99 13.70 7.71
CA GLU A 67 15.40 15.04 7.76
C GLU A 67 14.12 15.14 6.91
N ALA A 68 14.10 14.52 5.73
CA ALA A 68 12.93 14.46 4.87
C ALA A 68 11.77 13.70 5.54
N ILE A 69 12.05 12.56 6.17
CA ILE A 69 11.05 11.79 6.91
C ILE A 69 10.54 12.58 8.12
N ALA A 70 11.43 13.23 8.89
CA ALA A 70 11.03 14.07 10.01
C ALA A 70 10.11 15.21 9.58
N ALA A 71 10.42 15.87 8.44
CA ALA A 71 9.60 16.92 7.88
C ALA A 71 8.26 16.40 7.34
N ASN A 72 8.23 15.22 6.73
CA ASN A 72 7.01 14.57 6.30
C ASN A 72 6.08 14.25 7.49
N LEU A 73 6.62 13.67 8.56
CA LEU A 73 5.88 13.44 9.80
C LEU A 73 5.36 14.75 10.41
N GLU A 74 6.19 15.79 10.47
CA GLU A 74 5.78 17.13 10.92
C GLU A 74 4.60 17.67 10.10
N ASN A 75 4.64 17.54 8.77
CA ASN A 75 3.58 18.00 7.88
C ASN A 75 2.28 17.20 8.02
N LEU A 76 2.37 15.87 8.19
CA LEU A 76 1.21 14.98 8.24
C LEU A 76 0.56 14.93 9.63
N THR A 77 1.37 15.01 10.69
CA THR A 77 0.92 14.76 12.07
C THR A 77 0.94 16.01 12.94
N GLY A 78 1.68 17.05 12.52
CA GLY A 78 1.98 18.23 13.35
C GLY A 78 3.13 18.03 14.33
N ASN A 79 3.70 16.82 14.43
CA ASN A 79 4.76 16.48 15.36
C ASN A 79 6.06 16.19 14.60
N LYS A 80 7.09 16.98 14.89
CA LYS A 80 8.44 16.76 14.36
C LYS A 80 9.22 15.83 15.30
N PRO A 81 9.57 14.61 14.88
CA PRO A 81 10.39 13.73 15.70
C PRO A 81 11.82 14.26 15.82
N GLU A 82 12.48 13.95 16.95
CA GLU A 82 13.91 14.18 17.11
C GLU A 82 14.70 13.11 16.34
N ILE A 83 15.81 13.53 15.73
CA ILE A 83 16.75 12.64 15.05
C ILE A 83 17.96 12.44 15.96
N ILE A 84 18.19 11.20 16.39
CA ILE A 84 19.28 10.83 17.29
C ILE A 84 20.27 9.87 16.63
N SER A 85 21.47 9.80 17.20
CA SER A 85 22.46 8.79 16.86
C SER A 85 22.06 7.43 17.45
N SER A 86 22.39 6.34 16.75
CA SER A 86 22.29 4.96 17.25
C SER A 86 22.95 4.75 18.62
N LYS A 87 23.95 5.57 18.98
CA LYS A 87 24.64 5.51 20.29
C LYS A 87 23.79 5.99 21.46
N GLU A 88 22.70 6.71 21.20
CA GLU A 88 21.86 7.37 22.20
C GLU A 88 20.52 6.63 22.39
N ILE A 89 20.26 5.57 21.62
CA ILE A 89 18.95 4.90 21.53
C ILE A 89 18.49 4.20 22.82
N GLU A 90 19.41 3.79 23.71
CA GLU A 90 19.09 2.92 24.86
C GLU A 90 17.95 3.46 25.74
N GLY A 91 17.86 4.78 25.91
CA GLY A 91 16.80 5.42 26.69
C GLY A 91 15.43 5.47 26.00
N PHE A 92 15.37 5.20 24.70
CA PHE A 92 14.19 5.40 23.85
C PHE A 92 13.54 4.08 23.39
N LYS A 93 14.31 2.98 23.37
CA LYS A 93 13.87 1.65 22.90
C LYS A 93 12.52 1.19 23.47
N TYR A 94 12.25 1.47 24.74
CA TYR A 94 11.11 0.92 25.49
C TYR A 94 9.91 1.87 25.62
N THR A 95 9.99 3.09 25.08
CA THR A 95 8.94 4.09 25.30
C THR A 95 8.53 4.84 24.04
N TYR A 96 9.27 4.68 22.94
CA TYR A 96 9.04 5.40 21.70
C TYR A 96 8.71 4.43 20.55
N ASN A 97 7.92 4.93 19.62
CA ASN A 97 7.89 4.42 18.25
C ASN A 97 9.21 4.81 17.58
N LEU A 98 9.80 3.87 16.83
CA LEU A 98 11.14 4.05 16.26
C LEU A 98 11.07 4.12 14.75
N VAL A 99 11.76 5.09 14.15
CA VAL A 99 12.08 5.08 12.72
C VAL A 99 13.57 4.86 12.58
N ILE A 100 14.00 3.67 12.16
CA ILE A 100 15.41 3.30 12.07
C ILE A 100 15.84 3.43 10.61
N ILE A 101 16.84 4.27 10.36
CA ILE A 101 17.28 4.63 9.01
C ILE A 101 18.74 4.25 8.82
N GLY A 102 19.03 3.59 7.70
CA GLY A 102 20.39 3.46 7.19
C GLY A 102 20.69 2.10 6.59
N THR A 103 21.98 1.81 6.43
CA THR A 103 22.47 0.49 6.01
C THR A 103 22.89 -0.35 7.24
N PRO A 104 22.93 -1.69 7.16
CA PRO A 104 23.44 -2.54 8.23
C PRO A 104 24.88 -2.21 8.68
N LYS A 105 25.63 -1.50 7.84
CA LYS A 105 27.00 -1.07 8.06
C LYS A 105 27.10 0.29 8.75
N SER A 106 26.21 1.22 8.41
CA SER A 106 26.18 2.58 8.97
C SER A 106 25.41 2.65 10.27
N ASN A 107 24.35 1.85 10.44
CA ASN A 107 23.48 1.81 11.61
C ASN A 107 23.50 0.44 12.30
N GLU A 108 24.23 0.34 13.41
CA GLU A 108 24.37 -0.91 14.15
C GLU A 108 23.07 -1.46 14.76
N VAL A 109 22.04 -0.61 14.95
CA VAL A 109 20.75 -1.01 15.54
C VAL A 109 20.02 -1.99 14.62
N LEU A 110 20.16 -1.86 13.31
CA LEU A 110 19.55 -2.78 12.33
C LEU A 110 19.99 -4.23 12.57
N ARG A 111 21.27 -4.44 12.93
CA ARG A 111 21.78 -5.78 13.22
C ARG A 111 21.22 -6.36 14.52
N GLU A 112 20.90 -5.51 15.49
CA GLU A 112 20.22 -5.92 16.72
C GLU A 112 18.78 -6.33 16.40
N VAL A 113 18.06 -5.53 15.60
CA VAL A 113 16.69 -5.82 15.13
C VAL A 113 16.64 -7.16 14.40
N TYR A 114 17.52 -7.42 13.43
CA TYR A 114 17.55 -8.72 12.73
C TYR A 114 17.80 -9.93 13.64
N GLY A 115 18.39 -9.71 14.83
CA GLY A 115 18.61 -10.76 15.81
C GLY A 115 17.39 -11.04 16.70
N MET A 116 16.40 -10.15 16.69
CA MET A 116 15.24 -10.17 17.59
C MET A 116 13.90 -10.33 16.85
N THR A 117 13.86 -10.01 15.55
CA THR A 117 12.65 -10.04 14.73
C THR A 117 12.86 -10.84 13.44
N ASP A 118 11.75 -11.07 12.72
CA ASP A 118 11.75 -11.64 11.37
C ASP A 118 11.90 -10.56 10.27
N ALA A 119 12.44 -9.38 10.62
CA ALA A 119 12.67 -8.29 9.66
C ALA A 119 13.50 -8.74 8.46
N THR A 120 13.18 -8.19 7.30
CA THR A 120 13.89 -8.47 6.06
C THR A 120 15.35 -8.06 6.19
N ARG A 121 16.25 -9.04 6.11
CA ARG A 121 17.68 -8.80 6.29
C ARG A 121 18.30 -8.14 5.05
N VAL A 122 18.55 -6.84 5.12
CA VAL A 122 19.32 -6.11 4.10
C VAL A 122 20.81 -6.42 4.23
N THR A 123 21.50 -6.49 3.10
CA THR A 123 22.94 -6.76 2.98
C THR A 123 23.52 -5.91 1.86
N GLU A 124 24.83 -5.97 1.62
CA GLU A 124 25.43 -5.30 0.46
C GLU A 124 24.99 -5.95 -0.89
N GLU A 125 24.43 -7.17 -0.87
CA GLU A 125 23.98 -7.89 -2.08
C GLU A 125 22.46 -7.88 -2.29
N PHE A 126 21.68 -7.81 -1.21
CA PHE A 126 20.21 -7.81 -1.23
C PHE A 126 19.68 -6.59 -0.48
N PRO A 127 18.69 -5.86 -1.03
CA PRO A 127 17.93 -6.14 -2.26
C PRO A 127 18.71 -5.93 -3.58
N GLY A 128 19.76 -5.11 -3.56
CA GLY A 128 20.57 -4.78 -4.73
C GLY A 128 21.16 -3.37 -4.63
N GLU A 129 22.11 -3.03 -5.50
CA GLU A 129 22.66 -1.67 -5.59
C GLU A 129 21.55 -0.67 -5.93
N GLY A 130 21.50 0.44 -5.20
CA GLY A 130 20.44 1.45 -5.31
C GLY A 130 19.07 1.01 -4.79
N GLU A 131 18.94 -0.22 -4.28
CA GLU A 131 17.69 -0.75 -3.74
C GLU A 131 17.67 -0.73 -2.21
N GLY A 132 16.47 -0.55 -1.67
CA GLY A 132 16.19 -0.52 -0.24
C GLY A 132 14.94 -1.28 0.14
N VAL A 133 14.73 -1.44 1.45
CA VAL A 133 13.56 -2.07 2.03
C VAL A 133 12.90 -1.08 2.97
N LEU A 134 11.59 -0.91 2.79
CA LEU A 134 10.70 -0.23 3.72
C LEU A 134 9.88 -1.29 4.44
N GLU A 135 9.93 -1.32 5.77
CA GLU A 135 9.22 -2.34 6.55
C GLU A 135 8.71 -1.76 7.88
N ILE A 136 7.48 -2.09 8.26
CA ILE A 136 6.88 -1.75 9.55
C ILE A 136 6.65 -3.03 10.34
N LEU A 137 7.04 -2.99 11.62
CA LEU A 137 6.94 -4.11 12.55
C LEU A 137 6.61 -3.59 13.95
N LYS A 138 6.25 -4.48 14.87
CA LYS A 138 6.28 -4.16 16.30
C LYS A 138 7.71 -3.89 16.75
N ASN A 139 7.85 -2.97 17.71
CA ASN A 139 9.12 -2.68 18.33
C ASN A 139 9.55 -3.88 19.20
N PRO A 140 10.72 -4.51 18.94
CA PRO A 140 11.14 -5.71 19.66
C PRO A 140 11.48 -5.50 21.14
N TRP A 141 11.61 -4.25 21.58
CA TRP A 141 11.84 -3.90 22.98
C TRP A 141 10.54 -3.58 23.74
N ASP A 142 9.47 -3.20 23.03
CA ASP A 142 8.13 -2.97 23.58
C ASP A 142 7.05 -3.23 22.49
N GLU A 143 6.31 -4.34 22.61
CA GLU A 143 5.32 -4.77 21.60
C GLU A 143 4.13 -3.81 21.45
N GLU A 144 3.92 -2.88 22.41
CA GLU A 144 2.91 -1.82 22.32
C GLU A 144 3.36 -0.64 21.44
N LYS A 145 4.62 -0.64 20.99
CA LYS A 145 5.21 0.39 20.12
C LYS A 145 5.47 -0.18 18.72
N ALA A 146 5.47 0.71 17.73
CA ALA A 146 5.78 0.38 16.35
C ALA A 146 7.23 0.77 15.98
N MET A 147 7.75 0.11 14.96
CA MET A 147 9.05 0.37 14.39
C MET A 147 8.96 0.38 12.86
N LEU A 148 9.39 1.48 12.25
CA LEU A 148 9.56 1.62 10.80
C LEU A 148 11.04 1.52 10.47
N LEU A 149 11.37 0.60 9.57
CA LEU A 149 12.69 0.35 9.04
C LEU A 149 12.79 0.98 7.65
N VAL A 150 13.77 1.87 7.46
CA VAL A 150 14.11 2.49 6.18
C VAL A 150 15.55 2.13 5.85
N GLU A 151 15.69 1.02 5.14
CA GLU A 151 16.96 0.34 4.97
C GLU A 151 17.42 0.33 3.51
N GLY A 152 18.73 0.32 3.27
CA GLY A 152 19.30 0.22 1.93
C GLY A 152 20.49 -0.71 1.88
N SER A 153 20.71 -1.37 0.73
CA SER A 153 21.99 -2.05 0.46
C SER A 153 23.14 -1.05 0.44
N ASP A 154 22.81 0.19 0.05
CA ASP A 154 23.66 1.37 0.06
C ASP A 154 22.83 2.63 0.44
N GLU A 155 23.48 3.80 0.42
CA GLU A 155 22.82 5.07 0.76
C GLU A 155 21.73 5.51 -0.23
N TRP A 156 21.78 5.06 -1.48
CA TRP A 156 20.75 5.35 -2.48
C TRP A 156 19.49 4.51 -2.25
N GLY A 157 19.65 3.26 -1.81
CA GLY A 157 18.53 2.45 -1.33
C GLY A 157 17.81 3.10 -0.13
N VAL A 158 18.56 3.64 0.83
CA VAL A 158 18.00 4.41 1.96
C VAL A 158 17.23 5.64 1.45
N LYS A 159 17.80 6.36 0.49
CA LYS A 159 17.16 7.52 -0.15
C LYS A 159 15.85 7.13 -0.84
N ALA A 160 15.85 6.02 -1.58
CA ALA A 160 14.66 5.50 -2.21
C ALA A 160 13.56 5.20 -1.19
N GLY A 161 13.93 4.59 -0.06
CA GLY A 161 12.99 4.37 1.06
C GLY A 161 12.41 5.66 1.60
N GLY A 162 13.24 6.66 1.88
CA GLY A 162 12.78 7.96 2.36
C GLY A 162 11.79 8.66 1.42
N GLU A 163 12.06 8.65 0.11
CA GLU A 163 11.19 9.28 -0.89
C GLU A 163 9.90 8.48 -1.18
N MET A 164 9.93 7.16 -1.03
CA MET A 164 8.75 6.30 -1.26
C MET A 164 7.78 6.28 -0.08
N LEU A 165 8.14 6.84 1.08
CA LEU A 165 7.34 6.73 2.30
C LEU A 165 5.93 7.33 2.16
N GLU A 166 5.76 8.40 1.37
CA GLU A 166 4.43 8.95 1.07
C GLU A 166 3.58 8.02 0.18
N GLN A 167 4.21 7.24 -0.70
CA GLN A 167 3.53 6.37 -1.66
C GLN A 167 3.11 5.04 -1.04
N VAL A 168 3.83 4.55 -0.03
CA VAL A 168 3.51 3.29 0.66
C VAL A 168 2.34 3.39 1.64
N ARG A 169 1.80 4.59 1.86
CA ARG A 169 0.59 4.83 2.68
C ARG A 169 -0.64 4.09 2.16
N ASP A 170 -0.64 3.77 0.86
CA ASP A 170 -1.74 3.05 0.20
C ASP A 170 -1.41 1.54 0.06
N VAL A 171 -0.37 1.05 0.74
CA VAL A 171 0.12 -0.33 0.64
C VAL A 171 -0.18 -1.09 1.93
N ASP A 172 -1.15 -2.02 1.85
CA ASP A 172 -1.52 -2.94 2.93
C ASP A 172 -0.53 -4.13 3.00
N LYS A 173 0.73 -3.82 3.35
CA LYS A 173 1.81 -4.78 3.58
C LYS A 173 2.69 -4.35 4.72
N PHE A 174 3.31 -5.30 5.41
CA PHE A 174 4.36 -5.01 6.39
C PHE A 174 5.62 -4.45 5.73
N GLY A 175 6.01 -4.91 4.53
CA GLY A 175 7.22 -4.43 3.87
C GLY A 175 7.23 -4.51 2.34
N VAL A 176 8.06 -3.66 1.72
CA VAL A 176 8.26 -3.53 0.27
C VAL A 176 9.71 -3.22 -0.07
N VAL A 177 10.15 -3.65 -1.25
CA VAL A 177 11.43 -3.23 -1.85
C VAL A 177 11.20 -1.96 -2.68
N VAL A 178 12.17 -1.06 -2.66
CA VAL A 178 12.19 0.21 -3.40
C VAL A 178 13.53 0.38 -4.11
N GLU A 179 13.58 1.17 -5.18
CA GLU A 179 14.75 1.35 -6.03
C GLU A 179 14.98 2.84 -6.35
N TRP A 180 16.24 3.27 -6.33
CA TRP A 180 16.67 4.56 -6.86
C TRP A 180 17.13 4.41 -8.32
N ASN A 181 16.35 4.92 -9.28
CA ASN A 181 16.69 4.79 -10.72
C ASN A 181 17.67 5.87 -11.24
N GLY A 182 18.25 6.67 -10.35
CA GLY A 182 19.12 7.81 -10.67
C GLY A 182 18.42 9.17 -10.71
N ILE A 183 17.10 9.21 -10.86
CA ILE A 183 16.30 10.44 -10.91
C ILE A 183 15.35 10.52 -9.71
N ASN A 184 14.63 9.44 -9.44
CA ASN A 184 13.63 9.35 -8.39
C ASN A 184 13.55 7.93 -7.82
N ALA A 185 12.86 7.82 -6.68
CA ALA A 185 12.52 6.53 -6.12
C ALA A 185 11.33 5.89 -6.85
N VAL A 186 11.41 4.58 -7.06
CA VAL A 186 10.37 3.76 -7.71
C VAL A 186 10.23 2.43 -6.98
N PHE A 187 9.14 1.71 -7.24
CA PHE A 187 9.09 0.29 -6.93
C PHE A 187 9.86 -0.49 -8.01
N PRO A 188 10.76 -1.42 -7.63
CA PRO A 188 11.44 -2.26 -8.61
C PRO A 188 10.42 -3.08 -9.37
N ARG A 189 10.74 -3.39 -10.63
CA ARG A 189 9.86 -4.20 -11.46
C ARG A 189 9.72 -5.60 -10.87
N SER A 190 8.54 -5.90 -10.35
CA SER A 190 8.21 -7.20 -9.75
C SER A 190 7.73 -8.25 -10.76
N ILE A 191 7.25 -7.83 -11.94
CA ILE A 191 6.67 -8.73 -12.94
C ILE A 191 7.69 -9.15 -14.03
N PRO A 192 7.57 -10.37 -14.60
CA PRO A 192 8.45 -10.80 -15.69
C PRO A 192 8.44 -9.85 -16.90
N GLN A 193 9.57 -9.75 -17.60
CA GLN A 193 9.72 -8.83 -18.75
C GLN A 193 8.82 -9.18 -19.93
N ASP A 194 8.45 -10.45 -20.10
CA ASP A 194 7.52 -10.93 -21.13
C ASP A 194 6.03 -10.79 -20.74
N LYS A 195 5.74 -10.28 -19.54
CA LYS A 195 4.40 -10.14 -18.98
C LYS A 195 4.01 -8.68 -18.74
N TYR A 196 2.70 -8.46 -18.70
CA TYR A 196 2.05 -7.21 -18.29
C TYR A 196 0.77 -7.53 -17.51
N ILE A 197 0.26 -6.59 -16.73
CA ILE A 197 -1.05 -6.71 -16.09
C ILE A 197 -2.10 -6.04 -16.95
N LEU A 198 -3.25 -6.68 -17.12
CA LEU A 198 -4.40 -6.09 -17.79
C LEU A 198 -5.47 -5.69 -16.77
N LEU A 199 -5.80 -4.40 -16.73
CA LEU A 199 -6.97 -3.88 -16.03
C LEU A 199 -8.06 -3.49 -17.03
N SER A 200 -9.32 -3.70 -16.66
CA SER A 200 -10.47 -3.08 -17.34
C SER A 200 -11.17 -2.16 -16.38
N LEU A 201 -11.30 -0.88 -16.75
CA LEU A 201 -12.13 0.10 -16.07
C LEU A 201 -13.38 0.31 -16.93
N HIS A 202 -14.55 -0.07 -16.44
CA HIS A 202 -15.84 0.24 -17.05
C HIS A 202 -16.51 1.37 -16.28
N GLN A 203 -16.90 2.45 -16.95
CA GLN A 203 -17.55 3.62 -16.37
C GLN A 203 -18.92 3.81 -17.03
N GLU A 204 -19.99 3.64 -16.26
CA GLU A 204 -21.33 3.94 -16.71
C GLU A 204 -21.77 5.30 -16.15
N ILE A 205 -21.88 6.29 -17.02
CA ILE A 205 -22.19 7.68 -16.68
C ILE A 205 -23.65 7.96 -17.02
N SER A 206 -24.39 8.46 -16.03
CA SER A 206 -25.78 8.89 -16.18
C SER A 206 -25.93 10.38 -15.85
N GLY A 207 -26.82 11.07 -16.56
CA GLY A 207 -27.11 12.49 -16.36
C GLY A 207 -26.34 13.47 -17.26
N SER A 208 -25.42 12.98 -18.11
CA SER A 208 -24.69 13.80 -19.08
C SER A 208 -25.49 14.02 -20.38
N ARG A 209 -25.33 15.20 -20.99
CA ARG A 209 -25.84 15.50 -22.35
C ARG A 209 -24.81 15.26 -23.46
N LEU A 210 -23.61 14.77 -23.13
CA LEU A 210 -22.52 14.64 -24.09
C LEU A 210 -22.77 13.52 -25.11
N MET A 211 -22.25 13.74 -26.31
CA MET A 211 -22.10 12.76 -27.36
C MET A 211 -20.60 12.52 -27.55
N ILE A 212 -20.17 11.26 -27.61
CA ILE A 212 -18.76 10.91 -27.79
C ILE A 212 -18.59 10.30 -29.17
N ASP A 213 -17.60 10.80 -29.91
CA ASP A 213 -17.25 10.28 -31.25
C ASP A 213 -16.47 8.96 -31.15
N PHE A 214 -16.60 8.14 -32.20
CA PHE A 214 -16.16 6.75 -32.28
C PHE A 214 -14.73 6.52 -31.78
N PRO A 215 -14.55 5.73 -30.71
CA PRO A 215 -13.24 5.39 -30.19
C PRO A 215 -12.59 4.23 -30.94
N PRO A 216 -11.27 4.05 -30.76
CA PRO A 216 -10.52 2.93 -31.32
C PRO A 216 -11.11 1.57 -30.91
N LEU A 217 -11.06 0.60 -31.82
CA LEU A 217 -11.45 -0.78 -31.56
C LEU A 217 -10.34 -1.47 -30.75
N ILE A 218 -10.50 -1.46 -29.42
CA ILE A 218 -9.70 -2.28 -28.51
C ILE A 218 -10.57 -3.41 -27.99
N ARG A 219 -10.08 -4.65 -28.09
CA ARG A 219 -10.80 -5.83 -27.62
C ARG A 219 -9.85 -6.76 -26.87
N PHE A 220 -10.27 -7.20 -25.70
CA PHE A 220 -9.64 -8.32 -25.01
C PHE A 220 -10.55 -9.54 -25.04
N ASP A 221 -10.03 -10.64 -25.57
CA ASP A 221 -10.70 -11.93 -25.60
C ASP A 221 -10.30 -12.72 -24.35
N LYS A 222 -11.22 -12.87 -23.40
CA LYS A 222 -10.96 -13.50 -22.10
C LYS A 222 -10.54 -14.97 -22.21
N ASP A 223 -10.99 -15.67 -23.24
CA ASP A 223 -10.75 -17.11 -23.41
C ASP A 223 -9.35 -17.37 -23.97
N SER A 224 -8.95 -16.57 -24.97
CA SER A 224 -7.63 -16.67 -25.61
C SER A 224 -6.56 -15.83 -24.92
N GLY A 225 -6.95 -14.84 -24.11
CA GLY A 225 -6.05 -13.84 -23.52
C GLY A 225 -5.40 -12.93 -24.55
N ILE A 226 -6.01 -12.78 -25.73
CA ILE A 226 -5.50 -11.93 -26.81
C ILE A 226 -6.04 -10.52 -26.62
N LEU A 227 -5.13 -9.54 -26.64
CA LEU A 227 -5.45 -8.12 -26.70
C LEU A 227 -5.27 -7.64 -28.14
N GLU A 228 -6.35 -7.25 -28.79
CA GLU A 228 -6.33 -6.68 -30.14
C GLU A 228 -6.56 -5.18 -30.03
N CYS A 229 -5.67 -4.40 -30.63
CA CYS A 229 -5.86 -2.96 -30.75
C CYS A 229 -5.53 -2.47 -32.15
N GLU A 230 -6.53 -1.96 -32.86
CA GLU A 230 -6.36 -1.53 -34.25
C GLU A 230 -5.68 -0.15 -34.39
N SER A 231 -5.67 0.66 -33.34
CA SER A 231 -5.24 2.07 -33.40
C SER A 231 -4.63 2.57 -32.09
N CYS A 232 -3.78 1.72 -31.48
CA CYS A 232 -3.05 2.06 -30.27
C CYS A 232 -1.64 2.57 -30.59
N ASP A 233 -1.29 3.72 -30.00
CA ASP A 233 0.05 4.31 -30.09
C ASP A 233 0.89 3.96 -28.83
N PHE A 234 1.13 2.68 -28.56
CA PHE A 234 2.10 2.27 -27.52
C PHE A 234 3.06 1.20 -28.02
N GLU A 235 4.26 1.20 -27.44
CA GLU A 235 5.31 0.23 -27.76
C GLU A 235 5.24 -0.98 -26.81
N ILE A 236 5.35 -2.18 -27.38
CA ILE A 236 5.52 -3.41 -26.60
C ILE A 236 7.02 -3.60 -26.33
N ASN A 237 7.50 -3.02 -25.25
CA ASN A 237 8.91 -3.11 -24.83
C ASN A 237 9.03 -3.73 -23.42
N ASN A 238 10.25 -3.79 -22.88
CA ASN A 238 10.50 -4.37 -21.55
C ASN A 238 9.94 -3.53 -20.40
N GLU A 239 9.66 -2.25 -20.63
CA GLU A 239 9.12 -1.34 -19.61
C GLU A 239 7.62 -1.49 -19.45
N LEU A 240 6.89 -1.93 -20.49
CA LEU A 240 5.45 -2.18 -20.42
C LEU A 240 5.12 -3.13 -19.26
N SER A 241 4.40 -2.62 -18.26
CA SER A 241 4.06 -3.34 -17.03
C SER A 241 2.55 -3.49 -16.83
N ILE A 242 1.76 -2.52 -17.30
CA ILE A 242 0.31 -2.49 -17.14
C ILE A 242 -0.35 -1.92 -18.39
N VAL A 243 -1.50 -2.50 -18.75
CA VAL A 243 -2.40 -2.01 -19.80
C VAL A 243 -3.77 -1.81 -19.16
N ILE A 244 -4.37 -0.63 -19.36
CA ILE A 244 -5.68 -0.29 -18.82
C ILE A 244 -6.65 -0.11 -19.99
N LEU A 245 -7.68 -0.94 -20.03
CA LEU A 245 -8.81 -0.82 -20.95
C LEU A 245 -9.88 0.04 -20.29
N ASN A 246 -9.97 1.31 -20.64
CA ASN A 246 -11.04 2.16 -20.15
C ASN A 246 -12.25 2.07 -21.08
N THR A 247 -13.42 1.66 -20.58
CA THR A 247 -14.70 1.56 -21.29
C THR A 247 -15.67 2.57 -20.70
N ILE A 248 -16.10 3.58 -21.46
CA ILE A 248 -17.15 4.53 -21.02
C ILE A 248 -18.49 4.18 -21.68
N GLU A 249 -19.55 4.15 -20.89
CA GLU A 249 -20.94 3.94 -21.31
C GLU A 249 -21.80 5.12 -20.85
N LEU A 250 -22.43 5.84 -21.80
CA LEU A 250 -23.35 6.93 -21.48
C LEU A 250 -24.79 6.42 -21.44
N ARG A 251 -25.44 6.46 -20.27
CA ARG A 251 -26.89 6.25 -20.17
C ARG A 251 -27.62 7.52 -20.57
N LYS A 252 -28.30 7.48 -21.73
CA LYS A 252 -29.06 8.61 -22.27
C LYS A 252 -30.04 9.17 -21.23
N PRO A 253 -30.18 10.50 -21.09
CA PRO A 253 -31.33 11.08 -20.42
C PRO A 253 -32.58 10.67 -21.22
N GLY A 254 -33.60 10.15 -20.54
CA GLY A 254 -34.80 9.56 -21.13
C GLY A 254 -35.40 10.42 -22.26
N GLY A 255 -35.16 10.01 -23.50
CA GLY A 255 -35.72 10.61 -24.71
C GLY A 255 -35.86 9.52 -25.77
N GLY A 256 -37.09 9.10 -26.02
CA GLY A 256 -37.45 7.94 -26.84
C GLY A 256 -36.87 8.02 -28.25
N GLY A 257 -35.89 7.18 -28.53
CA GLY A 257 -35.29 7.03 -29.85
C GLY A 257 -34.14 6.04 -29.72
N GLY A 258 -34.38 4.81 -30.17
CA GLY A 258 -33.50 3.66 -30.02
C GLY A 258 -32.03 4.03 -30.22
N GLY A 259 -31.29 4.05 -29.12
CA GLY A 259 -29.84 4.22 -29.12
C GLY A 259 -29.27 3.03 -28.40
N GLY A 260 -28.55 2.20 -29.13
CA GLY A 260 -27.77 1.11 -28.55
C GLY A 260 -26.63 1.65 -27.70
N LEU A 261 -26.07 0.74 -26.92
CA LEU A 261 -24.85 0.91 -26.15
C LEU A 261 -23.70 1.30 -27.09
N ILE A 262 -22.93 2.33 -26.74
CA ILE A 262 -21.66 2.66 -27.41
C ILE A 262 -20.56 2.47 -26.36
N PRO A 263 -19.86 1.33 -26.35
CA PRO A 263 -18.69 1.15 -25.49
C PRO A 263 -17.55 2.01 -26.04
N ILE A 264 -16.90 2.78 -25.16
CA ILE A 264 -15.81 3.66 -25.55
C ILE A 264 -14.50 3.19 -24.98
N TYR A 265 -13.61 2.67 -25.82
CA TYR A 265 -12.29 2.21 -25.40
C TYR A 265 -11.26 3.33 -25.50
N THR A 266 -10.64 3.72 -24.40
CA THR A 266 -9.44 4.58 -24.42
C THR A 266 -8.29 3.90 -23.70
N LEU A 267 -7.10 3.94 -24.31
CA LEU A 267 -5.86 3.79 -23.55
C LEU A 267 -5.58 5.10 -22.83
N PRO A 268 -4.92 5.05 -21.66
CA PRO A 268 -4.44 6.25 -21.03
C PRO A 268 -3.40 6.94 -21.94
N ASP A 269 -3.82 7.99 -22.63
CA ASP A 269 -2.91 9.11 -22.88
C ASP A 269 -2.57 9.66 -21.50
N SER A 270 -1.29 9.92 -21.20
CA SER A 270 -0.88 10.56 -19.95
C SER A 270 -1.60 11.88 -19.69
N ARG A 271 -2.22 12.46 -20.72
CA ARG A 271 -3.06 13.65 -20.66
C ARG A 271 -4.53 13.41 -20.27
N ASN A 272 -5.03 12.16 -20.27
CA ASN A 272 -6.45 11.81 -20.08
C ASN A 272 -6.67 10.44 -19.40
N LEU A 273 -5.86 10.06 -18.40
CA LEU A 273 -6.37 9.09 -17.42
C LEU A 273 -7.70 9.64 -16.88
N PRO A 274 -8.78 8.83 -16.74
CA PRO A 274 -9.97 9.30 -16.04
C PRO A 274 -9.48 9.75 -14.67
N PHE A 275 -9.67 11.05 -14.36
CA PHE A 275 -8.89 11.90 -13.44
C PHE A 275 -8.67 11.37 -12.00
N LEU A 276 -9.12 10.16 -11.71
CA LEU A 276 -9.26 9.56 -10.41
C LEU A 276 -8.48 8.24 -10.27
N LEU A 277 -8.08 7.55 -11.35
CA LEU A 277 -7.33 6.29 -11.25
C LEU A 277 -5.81 6.53 -11.13
N LYS A 278 -5.22 6.08 -10.02
CA LYS A 278 -3.77 6.06 -9.78
C LYS A 278 -3.34 4.63 -9.44
N ILE A 279 -2.38 4.08 -10.17
CA ILE A 279 -1.73 2.83 -9.79
C ILE A 279 -0.65 3.16 -8.77
N THR A 280 -0.71 2.55 -7.58
CA THR A 280 0.24 2.82 -6.50
C THR A 280 1.34 1.76 -6.46
N TYR A 281 0.97 0.48 -6.53
CA TYR A 281 1.93 -0.63 -6.45
C TYR A 281 1.46 -1.86 -7.24
N ILE A 282 2.42 -2.65 -7.72
CA ILE A 282 2.17 -3.89 -8.47
C ILE A 282 3.04 -5.01 -7.91
N GLU A 283 2.42 -6.16 -7.70
CA GLU A 283 3.10 -7.39 -7.28
C GLU A 283 3.48 -8.32 -8.44
N SER A 284 4.43 -9.22 -8.15
CA SER A 284 4.90 -10.24 -9.08
C SER A 284 3.83 -11.27 -9.43
N ASP A 285 2.79 -11.45 -8.60
CA ASP A 285 1.66 -12.34 -8.85
C ASP A 285 0.55 -11.69 -9.71
N GLY A 286 0.67 -10.38 -10.00
CA GLY A 286 -0.32 -9.61 -10.72
C GLY A 286 -1.34 -8.87 -9.85
N THR A 287 -1.18 -8.87 -8.52
CA THR A 287 -1.96 -8.03 -7.61
C THR A 287 -1.65 -6.55 -7.87
N VAL A 288 -2.70 -5.73 -7.90
CA VAL A 288 -2.59 -4.28 -8.14
C VAL A 288 -3.17 -3.52 -6.96
N TYR A 289 -2.37 -2.60 -6.44
CA TYR A 289 -2.80 -1.56 -5.51
C TYR A 289 -3.04 -0.30 -6.33
N LEU A 290 -4.23 0.26 -6.20
CA LEU A 290 -4.64 1.45 -6.92
C LEU A 290 -5.54 2.32 -6.03
N SER A 291 -5.54 3.61 -6.29
CA SER A 291 -6.53 4.54 -5.73
C SER A 291 -7.48 4.98 -6.84
N TYR A 292 -8.77 4.95 -6.56
CA TYR A 292 -9.80 5.50 -7.44
C TYR A 292 -10.71 6.44 -6.66
N ALA A 293 -10.74 7.72 -7.04
CA ALA A 293 -11.57 8.74 -6.39
C ALA A 293 -11.30 8.86 -4.88
N ASN A 294 -10.02 8.79 -4.48
CA ASN A 294 -9.54 8.75 -3.09
C ASN A 294 -10.03 7.53 -2.30
N THR A 295 -10.39 6.44 -2.99
CA THR A 295 -10.66 5.14 -2.38
C THR A 295 -9.53 4.20 -2.76
N ASP A 296 -8.83 3.66 -1.77
CA ASP A 296 -7.76 2.70 -2.00
C ASP A 296 -8.34 1.31 -2.19
N ILE A 297 -7.85 0.63 -3.22
CA ILE A 297 -8.38 -0.62 -3.73
C ILE A 297 -7.20 -1.56 -4.00
N THR A 298 -7.27 -2.73 -3.41
CA THR A 298 -6.37 -3.85 -3.74
C THR A 298 -7.16 -4.86 -4.57
N LEU A 299 -6.67 -5.18 -5.77
CA LEU A 299 -7.26 -6.19 -6.65
C LEU A 299 -6.25 -7.30 -6.93
N LYS A 300 -6.52 -8.50 -6.43
CA LYS A 300 -5.80 -9.72 -6.85
C LYS A 300 -6.20 -10.11 -8.27
N PRO A 301 -5.44 -10.99 -8.94
CA PRO A 301 -5.84 -11.53 -10.23
C PRO A 301 -7.26 -12.10 -10.20
N LYS A 302 -8.09 -11.67 -11.15
CA LYS A 302 -9.51 -12.03 -11.34
C LYS A 302 -10.49 -11.41 -10.34
N GLU A 303 -10.04 -10.51 -9.47
CA GLU A 303 -10.92 -9.71 -8.63
C GLU A 303 -11.43 -8.46 -9.35
N TYR A 304 -12.51 -7.90 -8.82
CA TYR A 304 -13.05 -6.64 -9.32
C TYR A 304 -13.58 -5.78 -8.18
N TYR A 305 -13.59 -4.47 -8.41
CA TYR A 305 -14.19 -3.46 -7.56
C TYR A 305 -15.40 -2.85 -8.26
N ILE A 306 -16.45 -2.50 -7.51
CA ILE A 306 -17.60 -1.72 -7.97
C ILE A 306 -17.76 -0.51 -7.05
N GLY A 307 -17.94 0.67 -7.64
CA GLY A 307 -18.20 1.90 -6.89
C GLY A 307 -19.22 2.78 -7.61
N GLU A 308 -19.87 3.66 -6.85
CA GLU A 308 -20.70 4.74 -7.37
C GLU A 308 -20.15 6.06 -6.81
N PHE A 309 -20.03 7.07 -7.66
CA PHE A 309 -19.72 8.42 -7.22
C PHE A 309 -20.48 9.46 -8.04
N ARG A 310 -20.55 10.67 -7.49
CA ARG A 310 -21.20 11.82 -8.12
C ARG A 310 -20.17 12.89 -8.36
N GLU A 311 -20.13 13.41 -9.57
CA GLU A 311 -19.23 14.49 -9.96
C GLU A 311 -19.93 15.49 -10.87
N GLU A 312 -19.27 16.62 -11.12
CA GLU A 312 -19.70 17.58 -12.13
C GLU A 312 -18.85 17.41 -13.38
N TRP A 313 -19.48 17.03 -14.49
CA TRP A 313 -18.81 16.80 -15.75
C TRP A 313 -19.45 17.65 -16.85
N ALA A 314 -18.65 18.54 -17.45
CA ALA A 314 -19.10 19.53 -18.43
C ALA A 314 -20.31 20.40 -17.95
N GLY A 315 -20.38 20.68 -16.65
CA GLY A 315 -21.47 21.46 -16.03
C GLY A 315 -22.73 20.65 -15.69
N ASP A 316 -22.76 19.36 -16.01
CA ASP A 316 -23.83 18.45 -15.60
C ASP A 316 -23.42 17.68 -14.33
N LYS A 317 -24.35 17.54 -13.39
CA LYS A 317 -24.18 16.61 -12.26
C LYS A 317 -24.43 15.20 -12.76
N VAL A 318 -23.38 14.38 -12.80
CA VAL A 318 -23.44 13.02 -13.29
C VAL A 318 -23.28 12.03 -12.14
N THR A 319 -23.90 10.86 -12.30
CA THR A 319 -23.60 9.69 -11.46
C THR A 319 -22.81 8.71 -12.30
N CYS A 320 -21.63 8.34 -11.81
CA CYS A 320 -20.72 7.41 -12.45
C CYS A 320 -20.69 6.11 -11.65
N ASN A 321 -21.16 5.03 -12.25
CA ASN A 321 -20.98 3.68 -11.74
C ASN A 321 -19.73 3.10 -12.36
N ILE A 322 -18.78 2.67 -11.55
CA ILE A 322 -17.53 2.09 -12.04
C ILE A 322 -17.41 0.61 -11.71
N ARG A 323 -16.72 -0.11 -12.59
CA ARG A 323 -16.23 -1.44 -12.36
C ARG A 323 -14.77 -1.53 -12.80
N ILE A 324 -13.88 -1.88 -11.88
CA ILE A 324 -12.46 -2.12 -12.17
C ILE A 324 -12.23 -3.62 -12.06
N GLU A 325 -11.76 -4.28 -13.11
CA GLU A 325 -11.48 -5.73 -13.14
C GLU A 325 -9.99 -5.95 -13.40
N ASN A 326 -9.33 -6.74 -12.55
CA ASN A 326 -7.95 -7.16 -12.74
C ASN A 326 -7.91 -8.53 -13.41
N TYR A 327 -7.37 -8.64 -14.62
CA TYR A 327 -7.23 -9.94 -15.31
C TYR A 327 -5.97 -10.71 -14.91
N GLY A 328 -5.07 -10.08 -14.16
CA GLY A 328 -3.77 -10.61 -13.77
C GLY A 328 -2.73 -10.52 -14.88
N LEU A 329 -1.72 -11.37 -14.78
CA LEU A 329 -0.60 -11.43 -15.72
C LEU A 329 -1.03 -11.95 -17.10
N CYS A 330 -0.83 -11.12 -18.10
CA CYS A 330 -1.02 -11.40 -19.52
C CYS A 330 0.34 -11.44 -20.23
N SER A 331 0.37 -12.09 -21.38
CA SER A 331 1.61 -12.32 -22.13
C SER A 331 1.75 -11.31 -23.28
N LYS A 332 2.90 -10.64 -23.39
CA LYS A 332 3.12 -9.56 -24.38
C LYS A 332 3.04 -10.06 -25.83
N ASP A 333 3.39 -11.31 -26.07
CA ASP A 333 3.24 -11.99 -27.37
C ASP A 333 1.77 -12.21 -27.79
N ARG A 334 0.81 -11.97 -26.89
CA ARG A 334 -0.64 -12.00 -27.18
C ARG A 334 -1.24 -10.63 -27.45
N ILE A 335 -0.42 -9.59 -27.56
CA ILE A 335 -0.86 -8.27 -28.01
C ILE A 335 -0.75 -8.20 -29.53
N LYS A 336 -1.85 -7.87 -30.21
CA LYS A 336 -1.89 -7.63 -31.66
C LYS A 336 -2.19 -6.15 -31.91
N LEU A 337 -1.24 -5.44 -32.49
CA LEU A 337 -1.40 -4.06 -32.92
C LEU A 337 -1.78 -4.01 -34.41
N GLY A 338 -2.85 -3.29 -34.75
CA GLY A 338 -3.25 -3.05 -36.14
C GLY A 338 -2.24 -2.17 -36.87
N GLY A 339 -2.03 -2.42 -38.16
CA GLY A 339 -1.17 -1.57 -39.01
C GLY A 339 0.25 -2.09 -39.28
N THR A 340 0.56 -3.34 -38.95
CA THR A 340 1.80 -4.01 -39.42
C THR A 340 1.48 -4.94 -40.59
N GLU A 341 1.33 -4.37 -41.79
CA GLU A 341 1.62 -5.07 -43.05
C GLU A 341 3.03 -4.72 -43.55
#